data_AF-A0A965J1Y4-F1
#
_entry.id   AF-A0A965J1Y4-F1
#
_cell.length_a   1.000
_cell.length_b   1.000
_cell.length_c   1.000
_cell.angle_alpha   90.00
_cell.angle_beta   90.00
_cell.angle_gamma   90.00
#
_symmetry.space_group_name_H-M   'P 1'
#
loop_
_entity.id
_entity.type
_entity.pdbx_description
1 polymer ?
#
loop_
_entity_poly.entity_id
_entity_poly.type
_entity_poly.pdbx_seq_one_letter_code
_entity_poly.pdbx_strand_id
1 'polypeptide(L)' 'MKYNLSEITELIRNRRTIYPEQFSSRKVHKEQIELILTNAQFAPTHGNTQPWRFHVFMDKGLETLSTFLG' A
#
# COMPACT_ATOMS: atom_id res chain seq x y z
N MET A 1 -20.54 -17.42 -1.76
CA MET A 1 -19.41 -16.55 -1.30
C MET A 1 -19.67 -15.15 -1.82
N LYS A 2 -19.49 -14.11 -1.00
CA LYS A 2 -19.67 -12.71 -1.45
C LYS A 2 -18.66 -12.29 -2.54
N TYR A 3 -17.53 -12.98 -2.61
CA TYR A 3 -16.43 -12.71 -3.54
C TYR A 3 -16.15 -13.94 -4.41
N ASN A 4 -15.85 -13.70 -5.68
CA ASN A 4 -15.54 -14.76 -6.65
C ASN A 4 -14.09 -15.25 -6.46
N LEU A 5 -13.90 -16.57 -6.37
CA LEU A 5 -12.59 -17.18 -6.14
C LEU A 5 -11.63 -16.98 -7.33
N SER A 6 -12.11 -17.05 -8.57
CA SER A 6 -11.25 -16.86 -9.75
C SER A 6 -10.75 -15.43 -9.84
N GLU A 7 -11.60 -14.43 -9.58
CA GLU A 7 -11.22 -13.02 -9.60
C GLU A 7 -10.16 -12.69 -8.53
N ILE A 8 -10.34 -13.17 -7.30
CA ILE A 8 -9.37 -12.97 -6.22
C ILE A 8 -8.04 -13.67 -6.55
N THR A 9 -8.11 -14.88 -7.10
CA THR A 9 -6.91 -15.64 -7.50
C THR A 9 -6.13 -14.89 -8.59
N GLU A 10 -6.84 -14.36 -9.58
CA GLU A 10 -6.24 -13.60 -10.68
C GLU A 10 -5.65 -12.28 -10.19
N LEU A 11 -6.34 -11.55 -9.31
CA LEU A 11 -5.83 -10.33 -8.69
C LEU A 11 -4.50 -10.56 -7.97
N ILE A 12 -4.40 -11.61 -7.16
CA ILE A 12 -3.18 -11.97 -6.43
C ILE A 12 -2.06 -12.34 -7.41
N ARG A 13 -2.36 -13.17 -8.42
CA ARG A 13 -1.38 -13.63 -9.41
C ARG A 13 -0.89 -12.52 -10.33
N ASN A 14 -1.69 -11.48 -10.59
CA ASN A 14 -1.34 -10.37 -11.46
C ASN A 14 -0.51 -9.28 -10.77
N ARG A 15 -0.36 -9.31 -9.43
CA ARG A 15 0.51 -8.38 -8.72
C ARG A 15 1.95 -8.51 -9.24
N ARG A 16 2.55 -7.38 -9.61
CA ARG A 16 3.97 -7.26 -9.99
C ARG A 16 4.66 -6.26 -9.07
N THR A 17 5.98 -6.36 -8.97
CA THR A 17 6.80 -5.32 -8.36
C THR A 17 7.03 -4.25 -9.40
N ILE A 18 6.69 -3.00 -9.09
CA ILE A 18 6.84 -1.84 -9.96
C ILE A 18 7.85 -0.90 -9.31
N TYR A 19 8.90 -0.53 -10.04
CA TYR A 19 9.97 0.32 -9.52
C TYR A 19 9.64 1.82 -9.67
N PRO A 20 10.25 2.71 -8.86
CA PRO A 20 9.95 4.15 -8.88
C PRO A 20 10.06 4.81 -10.26
N GLU A 21 11.00 4.38 -11.11
CA GLU A 21 11.21 4.90 -12.46
C GLU A 21 10.04 4.57 -13.41
N GLN A 22 9.23 3.57 -13.04
CA GLN A 22 8.06 3.13 -13.80
C GLN A 22 6.76 3.76 -13.28
N PHE A 23 6.81 4.52 -12.17
CA PHE A 23 5.63 5.20 -11.66
C PHE A 23 5.23 6.36 -12.58
N SER A 24 3.93 6.50 -12.79
CA SER A 24 3.40 7.70 -13.47
C SER A 24 3.58 8.94 -12.59
N SER A 25 3.58 10.12 -13.21
CA SER A 25 3.56 11.40 -12.49
C SER A 25 2.23 11.69 -11.76
N ARG A 26 1.18 10.89 -11.99
CA ARG A 26 -0.12 11.03 -11.34
C ARG A 26 -0.01 10.76 -9.84
N LYS A 27 -0.45 11.73 -9.03
CA LYS A 27 -0.54 11.58 -7.58
C LYS A 27 -1.74 10.71 -7.18
N VAL A 28 -1.54 9.90 -6.15
CA VAL A 28 -2.60 9.14 -5.48
C VAL A 28 -3.22 10.03 -4.41
N HIS A 29 -4.55 10.08 -4.37
CA HIS A 29 -5.28 10.87 -3.39
C HIS A 29 -5.08 10.30 -1.98
N LYS A 30 -5.02 11.18 -0.97
CA LYS A 30 -4.79 10.78 0.42
C LYS A 30 -5.83 9.78 0.91
N GLU A 31 -7.09 9.98 0.53
CA GLU A 31 -8.22 9.13 0.90
C GLU A 31 -8.04 7.69 0.38
N GLN A 32 -7.44 7.53 -0.80
CA GLN A 32 -7.14 6.21 -1.36
C GLN A 32 -6.03 5.51 -0.57
N ILE A 33 -5.02 6.25 -0.13
CA ILE A 33 -3.93 5.72 0.71
C ILE A 33 -4.49 5.26 2.06
N GLU A 34 -5.31 6.10 2.70
CA GLU A 34 -5.96 5.77 3.99
C GLU A 34 -6.86 4.54 3.88
N LEU A 35 -7.63 4.41 2.79
CA LEU A 35 -8.44 3.23 2.53
C LEU A 35 -7.58 1.95 2.44
N ILE A 36 -6.46 2.00 1.70
CA ILE A 36 -5.55 0.86 1.56
C ILE A 36 -4.95 0.48 2.93
N LEU A 37 -4.48 1.46 3.71
CA LEU A 37 -3.92 1.22 5.04
C LEU A 37 -4.97 0.70 6.02
N THR A 38 -6.22 1.15 5.91
CA THR A 38 -7.34 0.62 6.70
C THR A 38 -7.60 -0.84 6.36
N ASN A 39 -7.64 -1.19 5.07
CA ASN A 39 -7.80 -2.57 4.64
C ASN A 39 -6.65 -3.47 5.12
N ALA A 40 -5.41 -2.95 5.16
CA ALA A 40 -4.25 -3.69 5.65
C ALA A 40 -4.34 -4.06 7.14
N GLN A 41 -5.05 -3.27 7.95
CA GLN A 41 -5.22 -3.54 9.39
C GLN A 41 -6.08 -4.77 9.69
N PHE A 42 -6.84 -5.28 8.72
CA PHE A 42 -7.61 -6.52 8.86
C PHE A 42 -6.74 -7.79 8.77
N ALA A 43 -5.43 -7.65 8.55
CA ALA A 43 -4.52 -8.77 8.70
C ALA A 43 -4.56 -9.30 10.15
N PRO A 44 -4.44 -10.63 10.36
CA PRO A 44 -4.38 -11.17 11.71
C PRO A 44 -3.04 -10.86 12.38
N THR A 45 -3.05 -10.75 13.71
CA THR A 45 -1.83 -10.63 14.54
C THR A 45 -1.90 -11.56 15.72
N HIS A 46 -0.74 -12.02 16.18
CA HIS A 46 -0.66 -12.77 17.42
C HIS A 46 -1.19 -11.90 18.58
N GLY A 47 -2.18 -12.41 19.30
CA GLY A 47 -2.82 -11.71 20.43
C GLY A 47 -3.62 -10.46 20.03
N ASN A 48 -3.96 -10.27 18.75
CA ASN A 48 -4.68 -9.09 18.26
C ASN A 48 -4.03 -7.74 18.65
N THR A 49 -2.71 -7.72 18.74
CA THR A 49 -1.94 -6.56 19.22
C THR A 49 -1.88 -5.40 18.22
N GLN A 50 -2.17 -5.66 16.93
CA GLN A 50 -2.18 -4.66 15.86
C GLN A 50 -0.92 -3.75 15.91
N PRO A 51 0.29 -4.33 15.85
CA PRO A 51 1.53 -3.62 16.14
C PRO A 51 1.98 -2.71 14.99
N TRP A 52 1.29 -2.73 13.85
CA TRP A 52 1.62 -1.90 12.69
C TRP A 52 1.57 -0.41 13.02
N ARG A 53 2.58 0.30 12.53
CA ARG A 53 2.64 1.76 12.49
C ARG A 53 3.02 2.15 11.07
N PHE A 54 2.19 2.98 10.44
CA PHE A 54 2.41 3.43 9.07
C PHE A 54 2.87 4.88 9.09
N HIS A 55 4.03 5.16 8.49
CA HIS A 55 4.49 6.52 8.19
C HIS A 55 4.36 6.73 6.69
N VAL A 56 3.57 7.73 6.28
CA VAL A 56 3.31 8.03 4.88
C VAL A 56 4.03 9.32 4.51
N PHE A 57 4.90 9.24 3.52
CA PHE A 57 5.59 10.40 2.95
C PHE A 57 4.84 10.82 1.67
N MET A 58 4.41 12.08 1.62
CA MET A 58 3.72 12.68 0.47
C MET A 58 4.35 14.03 0.13
N ASP A 59 4.16 14.47 -1.11
CA ASP A 59 4.65 15.76 -1.62
C ASP A 59 6.13 15.98 -1.30
N LYS A 60 6.48 17.06 -0.59
CA LYS A 60 7.86 17.38 -0.18
C LYS A 60 8.50 16.30 0.69
N GLY A 61 7.69 15.50 1.40
CA GLY A 61 8.18 14.38 2.19
C GLY A 61 8.84 13.29 1.34
N LEU A 62 8.48 13.17 0.06
CA LEU A 62 9.12 12.24 -0.87
C LEU A 62 10.56 12.67 -1.19
N GLU A 63 10.81 13.97 -1.30
CA GLU A 63 12.15 14.52 -1.51
C GLU A 63 13.03 14.25 -0.28
N THR A 64 12.50 14.50 0.92
CA THR A 64 13.20 14.18 2.18
C THR A 64 13.55 12.70 2.26
N LEU A 65 12.62 11.81 1.91
CA LEU A 65 12.85 10.37 1.93
C LEU A 65 13.91 9.96 0.89
N SER A 66 13.84 10.52 -0.32
CA SER A 66 14.82 10.28 -1.38
C SER A 66 16.22 10.68 -0.93
N THR A 67 16.39 11.92 -0.43
CA THR A 67 17.68 12.41 0.09
C THR A 67 18.22 11.56 1.25
N PHE A 68 17.34 11.02 2.09
CA PHE A 68 17.76 10.15 3.20
C PHE A 68 18.25 8.77 2.73
N LEU A 69 17.65 8.20 1.69
CA LEU A 69 17.97 6.85 1.22
C LEU A 69 19.17 6.80 0.26
N GLY A 70 19.54 7.92 -0.37
CA GLY A 70 20.64 8.02 -1.34
C GLY A 70 20.18 7.73 -2.77
#